data_AF-A0A4R4P1E3-F1
#
_entry.id   AF-A0A4R4P1E3-F1
#
_cell.length_a   1.000
_cell.length_b   1.000
_cell.length_c   1.000
_cell.angle_alpha   90.00
_cell.angle_beta   90.00
_cell.angle_gamma   90.00
#
_symmetry.space_group_name_H-M   'P 1'
#
loop_
_entity.id
_entity.type
_entity.pdbx_description
1 polymer ?
#
loop_
_entity_poly.entity_id
_entity_poly.type
_entity_poly.pdbx_seq_one_letter_code
_entity_poly.pdbx_strand_id
1 'polypeptide(L)'
;MSAAPQDALLHIAERTHWESARAAGVSYTMSTLGRTLDEEGFIHCSSDMAQVDGVLGRFYTGIKRDDLVLLVIDVSQLDAPVRYEPAGDDVFPHVYGPIPVSAVIGVRSLPGNR
;
A
#
# COMPACT_ATOMS: atom_id res chain seq x y z
N MET A 1 -14.91 19.16 -15.70
CA MET A 1 -13.67 19.61 -15.05
C MET A 1 -12.81 18.37 -14.89
N SER A 2 -11.82 18.15 -15.75
CA SER A 2 -10.88 17.04 -15.56
C SER A 2 -9.93 17.44 -14.44
N ALA A 3 -10.00 16.75 -13.31
CA ALA A 3 -8.91 16.79 -12.34
C ALA A 3 -7.62 16.37 -13.05
N ALA A 4 -6.51 17.04 -12.74
CA ALA A 4 -5.19 16.52 -13.10
C ALA A 4 -5.08 15.05 -12.63
N PRO A 5 -4.28 14.20 -13.29
CA PRO A 5 -4.02 12.87 -12.76
C PRO A 5 -3.50 13.02 -11.33
N GLN A 6 -4.27 12.53 -10.35
CA GLN A 6 -3.79 12.37 -8.99
C GLN A 6 -2.75 11.25 -9.04
N ASP A 7 -1.50 11.55 -8.70
CA ASP A 7 -0.48 10.51 -8.54
C ASP A 7 -0.90 9.65 -7.36
N ALA A 8 -1.27 8.40 -7.66
CA ALA A 8 -1.75 7.44 -6.69
C ALA A 8 -0.77 6.28 -6.55
N LEU A 9 -0.52 5.87 -5.32
CA LEU A 9 0.24 4.67 -4.99
C LEU A 9 -0.70 3.54 -4.60
N LEU A 10 -0.23 2.32 -4.81
CA LEU A 10 -0.93 1.11 -4.44
C LEU A 10 -0.18 0.40 -3.32
N HIS A 11 -0.88 0.03 -2.25
CA HIS A 11 -0.29 -0.73 -1.14
C HIS A 11 -1.15 -1.95 -0.82
N ILE A 12 -0.52 -3.12 -0.75
CA ILE A 12 -1.18 -4.35 -0.32
C ILE A 12 -1.17 -4.36 1.21
N ALA A 13 -2.35 -4.34 1.81
CA ALA A 13 -2.52 -4.37 3.25
C ALA A 13 -3.24 -5.64 3.69
N GLU A 14 -2.89 -6.15 4.87
CA GLU A 14 -3.75 -7.07 5.60
C GLU A 14 -5.03 -6.33 6.01
N ARG A 15 -6.19 -6.89 5.63
CA ARG A 15 -7.50 -6.25 5.82
C ARG A 15 -7.74 -5.86 7.27
N THR A 16 -7.38 -6.73 8.20
CA THR A 16 -7.56 -6.52 9.65
C THR A 16 -6.77 -5.31 10.15
N HIS A 17 -5.51 -5.15 9.71
CA HIS A 17 -4.67 -4.00 10.07
C HIS A 17 -5.24 -2.71 9.50
N TRP A 18 -5.66 -2.71 8.23
CA TRP A 18 -6.28 -1.55 7.61
C TRP A 18 -7.57 -1.12 8.32
N GLU A 19 -8.52 -2.04 8.52
CA GLU A 19 -9.80 -1.71 9.16
C GLU A 19 -9.61 -1.26 10.61
N SER A 20 -8.62 -1.80 11.33
CA SER A 20 -8.30 -1.36 12.69
C SER A 20 -7.81 0.08 12.73
N ALA A 21 -6.86 0.44 11.86
CA ALA A 21 -6.35 1.81 11.77
C ALA A 21 -7.46 2.80 11.38
N ARG A 22 -8.27 2.43 10.38
CA ARG A 22 -9.43 3.20 9.93
C ARG A 22 -10.46 3.40 11.04
N ALA A 23 -10.83 2.35 11.76
CA ALA A 23 -11.83 2.42 12.83
C ALA A 23 -11.35 3.26 14.02
N ALA A 24 -10.06 3.20 14.34
CA ALA A 24 -9.45 4.02 15.38
C ALA A 24 -9.17 5.47 14.93
N GLY A 25 -9.26 5.77 13.64
CA GLY A 25 -8.93 7.09 13.08
C GLY A 25 -7.46 7.44 13.19
N VAL A 26 -6.58 6.43 13.25
CA VAL A 26 -5.12 6.60 13.35
C VAL A 26 -4.46 6.27 12.02
N SER A 27 -3.30 6.86 11.76
CA SER A 27 -2.52 6.53 10.56
C SER A 27 -2.13 5.06 10.53
N TYR A 28 -2.14 4.48 9.34
CA TYR A 28 -1.74 3.11 9.09
C TYR A 28 -0.21 2.98 9.08
N THR A 29 0.30 1.94 9.73
CA THR A 29 1.74 1.78 10.03
C THR A 29 2.29 0.40 9.69
N MET A 30 1.60 -0.43 8.90
CA MET A 30 2.22 -1.67 8.41
C MET A 30 2.97 -1.40 7.11
N SER A 31 4.19 -1.92 7.01
CA SER A 31 5.05 -1.75 5.84
C SER A 31 4.79 -2.80 4.76
N THR A 32 4.61 -4.05 5.18
CA THR A 32 4.33 -5.21 4.33
C THR A 32 3.78 -6.33 5.22
N LEU A 33 3.65 -7.54 4.68
CA LEU A 33 3.12 -8.71 5.37
C LEU A 33 3.82 -8.94 6.72
N GLY A 34 3.08 -8.76 7.82
CA GLY A 34 3.58 -8.99 9.18
C GLY A 34 4.74 -8.09 9.63
N ARG A 35 5.04 -7.00 8.92
CA ARG A 35 6.11 -6.05 9.24
C ARG A 35 5.58 -4.64 9.38
N THR A 36 6.00 -3.94 10.43
CA THR A 36 5.61 -2.56 10.71
C THR A 36 6.55 -1.55 10.05
N LEU A 37 6.10 -0.30 9.96
CA LEU A 37 6.89 0.85 9.53
C LEU A 37 8.13 1.05 10.43
N ASP A 38 8.03 0.77 11.72
CA ASP A 38 9.15 0.92 12.66
C ASP A 38 10.26 -0.11 12.39
N GLU A 39 9.89 -1.32 11.95
CA GLU A 39 10.84 -2.38 11.61
C GLU A 39 11.55 -2.16 10.28
N GLU A 40 10.84 -1.68 9.25
CA GLU A 40 11.37 -1.53 7.88
C GLU A 40 11.88 -0.11 7.58
N GLY A 41 11.37 0.91 8.28
CA GLY A 41 11.71 2.32 8.09
C GLY A 41 10.93 3.04 6.98
N PHE A 42 10.15 2.31 6.18
CA PHE A 42 9.25 2.83 5.15
C PHE A 42 8.12 1.84 4.86
N ILE A 43 7.05 2.27 4.19
CA ILE A 43 5.95 1.42 3.72
C ILE A 43 6.12 1.12 2.23
N HIS A 44 6.14 -0.18 1.87
CA HIS A 44 6.27 -0.62 0.49
C HIS A 44 5.00 -0.31 -0.31
N CYS A 45 5.14 0.39 -1.43
CA CYS A 45 4.06 0.65 -2.36
C CYS A 45 4.43 0.14 -3.77
N SER A 46 3.45 0.16 -4.66
CA SER A 46 3.57 -0.14 -6.08
C SER A 46 3.00 1.02 -6.88
N SER A 47 3.58 1.30 -8.05
CA SER A 47 3.12 2.34 -8.96
C SER A 47 1.93 1.91 -9.80
N ASP A 48 1.80 0.61 -10.08
CA ASP A 48 0.74 0.07 -10.92
C ASP A 48 0.34 -1.37 -10.53
N MET A 49 -0.67 -1.90 -11.22
CA MET A 49 -1.17 -3.24 -10.97
C MET A 49 -0.19 -4.35 -11.36
N ALA A 50 0.71 -4.13 -12.34
CA ALA A 50 1.67 -5.16 -12.74
C ALA A 50 2.70 -5.40 -11.61
N GLN A 51 3.14 -4.33 -10.95
CA GLN A 51 3.95 -4.41 -9.73
C GLN A 51 3.19 -5.08 -8.58
N VAL A 52 1.92 -4.72 -8.37
CA VAL A 52 1.05 -5.36 -7.36
C VAL A 52 0.98 -6.87 -7.59
N ASP A 53 0.69 -7.30 -8.81
CA ASP A 53 0.59 -8.72 -9.16
C ASP A 53 1.91 -9.46 -8.93
N GLY A 54 3.04 -8.84 -9.29
CA GLY A 54 4.38 -9.36 -9.02
C GLY A 54 4.67 -9.53 -7.53
N VAL A 55 4.35 -8.53 -6.70
CA VAL A 55 4.52 -8.57 -5.24
C VAL A 55 3.59 -9.62 -4.62
N LEU A 56 2.33 -9.68 -5.05
CA LEU A 56 1.35 -10.67 -4.60
C LEU A 56 1.76 -12.10 -4.91
N GLY A 57 2.41 -12.33 -6.05
CA GLY A 57 2.91 -13.63 -6.49
C GLY A 57 4.22 -14.06 -5.84
N ARG A 58 5.01 -13.12 -5.29
CA ARG A 58 6.31 -13.42 -4.64
C ARG A 58 6.21 -13.52 -3.12
N PHE A 59 5.50 -12.58 -2.49
CA PHE A 59 5.55 -12.39 -1.03
C PHE A 59 4.26 -12.78 -0.31
N TYR A 60 3.11 -12.78 -1.01
CA TYR A 60 1.79 -13.02 -0.42
C TYR A 60 1.16 -14.35 -0.86
N THR A 61 1.96 -15.33 -1.30
CA THR A 61 1.44 -16.61 -1.82
C THR A 61 0.72 -17.46 -0.78
N GLY A 62 1.10 -17.33 0.50
CA GLY A 62 0.49 -18.07 1.62
C GLY A 62 -0.73 -17.40 2.23
N ILE A 63 -1.16 -16.24 1.73
CA ILE A 63 -2.23 -15.44 2.33
C ILE A 63 -3.47 -15.48 1.44
N LYS A 64 -4.65 -15.69 2.05
CA LYS A 64 -5.91 -15.65 1.30
C LYS A 64 -6.15 -14.24 0.78
N ARG A 65 -6.57 -14.12 -0.48
CA ARG A 65 -6.85 -12.80 -1.09
C ARG A 65 -7.96 -12.03 -0.38
N ASP A 66 -8.90 -12.74 0.25
CA ASP A 66 -9.96 -12.12 1.06
C ASP A 66 -9.42 -11.46 2.34
N ASP A 67 -8.29 -11.94 2.86
CA ASP A 67 -7.61 -11.37 4.03
C ASP A 67 -6.75 -10.14 3.65
N LEU A 68 -6.68 -9.82 2.35
CA LEU A 68 -5.93 -8.68 1.82
C LEU A 68 -6.87 -7.63 1.21
N VAL A 69 -6.39 -6.40 1.19
CA VAL A 69 -6.97 -5.29 0.44
C VAL A 69 -5.87 -4.54 -0.30
N LEU A 70 -6.25 -3.90 -1.40
CA LEU A 70 -5.40 -2.94 -2.08
C LEU A 70 -5.84 -1.52 -1.70
N LEU A 71 -4.98 -0.80 -1.01
CA LEU A 71 -5.16 0.61 -0.70
C LEU A 71 -4.71 1.44 -1.90
N VAL A 72 -5.53 2.41 -2.30
CA VAL A 72 -5.21 3.43 -3.29
C VAL A 72 -4.94 4.72 -2.52
N ILE A 73 -3.71 5.19 -2.57
CA ILE A 73 -3.20 6.27 -1.73
C ILE A 73 -2.92 7.49 -2.60
N ASP A 74 -3.53 8.63 -2.28
CA ASP A 74 -3.25 9.92 -2.90
C ASP A 74 -1.94 10.49 -2.34
N VAL A 75 -0.93 10.62 -3.20
CA VAL A 75 0.39 11.11 -2.81
C VAL A 75 0.34 12.55 -2.29
N SER A 76 -0.60 13.37 -2.77
CA SER A 76 -0.72 14.77 -2.35
C SER A 76 -1.21 14.93 -0.91
N GLN A 77 -1.75 13.86 -0.32
CA GLN A 77 -2.26 13.81 1.05
C GLN A 77 -1.30 13.11 2.02
N LEU A 78 -0.10 12.74 1.56
CA LEU A 78 0.94 12.17 2.41
C LEU A 78 1.75 13.29 3.08
N ASP A 79 1.92 13.18 4.40
CA ASP A 79 2.82 14.04 5.17
C ASP A 79 4.30 13.60 5.07
N ALA A 80 4.53 12.39 4.57
CA ALA A 80 5.83 11.74 4.49
C ALA A 80 6.39 11.71 3.06
N PRO A 81 7.72 11.77 2.88
CA PRO A 81 8.30 11.75 1.55
C PRO A 81 8.13 10.37 0.90
N VAL A 82 7.85 10.39 -0.40
CA VAL A 82 7.87 9.21 -1.27
C VAL A 82 9.22 9.15 -1.99
N ARG A 83 9.87 8.00 -1.96
CA ARG A 83 11.09 7.76 -2.75
C ARG A 83 10.89 6.57 -3.68
N TYR A 84 11.38 6.70 -4.89
CA TYR A 84 11.37 5.63 -5.88
C TYR A 84 12.73 4.97 -5.88
N GLU A 85 12.79 3.73 -5.41
CA GLU A 85 14.04 3.02 -5.16
C GLU A 85 14.09 1.69 -5.92
N PRO A 86 15.26 1.29 -6.46
CA PRO A 86 15.39 0.02 -7.16
C PRO A 86 15.15 -1.19 -6.25
N ALA A 87 14.36 -2.16 -6.71
CA ALA A 87 14.22 -3.47 -6.10
C ALA A 87 14.23 -4.56 -7.18
N GLY A 88 15.39 -5.18 -7.38
CA GLY A 88 15.63 -6.05 -8.54
C GLY A 88 15.76 -5.21 -9.82
N ASP A 89 15.03 -5.59 -10.87
CA ASP A 89 15.05 -4.91 -12.17
C ASP A 89 14.00 -3.78 -12.28
N ASP A 90 13.18 -3.60 -11.24
CA ASP A 90 12.09 -2.62 -11.19
C ASP A 90 12.39 -1.52 -10.15
N VAL A 91 11.62 -0.43 -10.22
CA VAL A 91 11.68 0.68 -9.25
C VAL A 91 10.34 0.77 -8.51
N PHE A 92 10.39 0.72 -7.18
CA PHE A 92 9.20 0.74 -6.34
C PHE A 92 9.14 2.03 -5.50
N PRO A 93 7.93 2.61 -5.33
CA PRO A 93 7.72 3.71 -4.41
C PRO A 93 7.70 3.24 -2.96
N HIS A 94 8.38 3.97 -2.09
CA HIS A 94 8.43 3.77 -0.64
C HIS A 94 7.98 5.04 0.07
N VAL A 95 7.03 4.92 1.00
CA VAL A 95 6.55 6.02 1.83
C VAL A 95 7.31 6.01 3.16
N TYR A 96 8.09 7.05 3.43
CA TYR A 96 8.96 7.12 4.62
C TYR A 96 8.22 7.72 5.82
N GLY A 97 7.07 7.13 6.15
CA GLY A 97 6.24 7.55 7.25
C GLY A 97 4.87 6.87 7.25
N PRO A 98 4.05 7.14 8.28
CA PRO A 98 2.74 6.53 8.41
C PRO A 98 1.79 7.08 7.34
N ILE A 99 0.83 6.28 6.88
CA ILE A 99 -0.15 6.70 5.88
C ILE A 99 -1.40 7.22 6.61
N PRO A 100 -1.77 8.50 6.49
CA PRO A 100 -3.03 9.00 7.03
C PRO A 100 -4.21 8.27 6.40
N VAL A 101 -5.23 7.93 7.19
CA VAL A 101 -6.46 7.28 6.67
C VAL A 101 -7.12 8.15 5.60
N SER A 102 -7.03 9.48 5.72
CA SER A 102 -7.53 10.44 4.72
C SER A 102 -6.82 10.35 3.37
N ALA A 103 -5.53 9.96 3.35
CA ALA A 103 -4.78 9.78 2.12
C ALA A 103 -5.23 8.54 1.33
N VAL A 104 -5.96 7.60 1.95
CA VAL A 104 -6.51 6.43 1.27
C VAL A 104 -7.82 6.79 0.59
N ILE A 105 -7.75 7.08 -0.71
CA ILE A 105 -8.88 7.49 -1.56
C ILE A 105 -9.66 6.30 -2.15
N GLY A 106 -9.18 5.07 -1.97
CA GLY A 106 -9.87 3.87 -2.41
C GLY A 106 -9.37 2.62 -1.73
N VAL A 107 -10.27 1.66 -1.54
CA VAL A 107 -9.95 0.33 -1.02
C VAL A 107 -10.58 -0.68 -1.97
N ARG A 108 -9.76 -1.57 -2.53
CA ARG A 108 -10.21 -2.59 -3.49
C ARG A 108 -9.98 -3.98 -2.92
N SER A 109 -10.92 -4.88 -3.16
CA SER A 109 -10.67 -6.31 -2.99
C SER A 109 -9.70 -6.79 -4.05
N LEU A 110 -8.78 -7.66 -3.67
CA LEU A 110 -7.91 -8.35 -4.62
C LEU A 110 -8.66 -9.58 -5.15
N PRO A 111 -8.78 -9.76 -6.48
CA PRO A 111 -9.46 -10.92 -7.04
C PRO A 111 -8.77 -12.20 -6.56
N GLY A 112 -9.56 -13.22 -6.21
CA GLY A 112 -9.06 -14.50 -5.75
C GLY A 112 -8.10 -15.12 -6.77
N ASN A 113 -7.06 -15.82 -6.29
CA ASN A 113 -6.26 -16.67 -7.17
C ASN A 113 -7.19 -17.72 -7.78
N ARG A 114 -7.29 -17.75 -9.10
CA ARG A 114 -8.04 -18.77 -9.83
C ARG A 114 -7.21 -20.03 -10.00
#